data_AF-X1N5J8-F1
#
_entry.id   AF-X1N5J8-F1
#
_cell.length_a   1.000
_cell.length_b   1.000
_cell.length_c   1.000
_cell.angle_alpha   90.00
_cell.angle_beta   90.00
_cell.angle_gamma   90.00
#
_symmetry.space_group_name_H-M   'P 1'
#
loop_
_entity.id
_entity.type
_entity.pdbx_description
1 polymer ?
#
loop_
_entity_poly.entity_id
_entity_poly.type
_entity_poly.pdbx_seq_one_letter_code
_entity_poly.pdbx_strand_id
1 'polypeptide(L)'
;MPTASPSFCQILKDINLHKSLGLFKPSDIQFFYKKRALPKTPKQKAPYEQYRLFDKRIKPLEQIPFDFYYTFKCFSHPDCPSHTLKIHDWEITESYRDWRRRYKDQNTLLQKIEEKWLEIA
;
A
#
# COMPACT_ATOMS: atom_id res chain seq x y z
N MET A 1 -9.57 -12.69 -18.63
CA MET A 1 -10.32 -11.46 -18.27
C MET A 1 -10.46 -11.39 -16.76
N PRO A 2 -10.48 -10.18 -16.15
CA PRO A 2 -10.72 -10.04 -14.71
C PRO A 2 -12.03 -10.70 -14.32
N THR A 3 -12.03 -11.43 -13.19
CA THR A 3 -13.24 -12.06 -12.66
C THR A 3 -13.97 -11.06 -11.77
N ALA A 4 -15.15 -10.59 -12.19
CA ALA A 4 -16.05 -9.87 -11.29
C ALA A 4 -16.62 -10.87 -10.27
N SER A 5 -16.32 -10.64 -8.99
CA SER A 5 -16.74 -11.45 -7.86
C SER A 5 -17.66 -10.64 -6.96
N PRO A 6 -18.69 -11.26 -6.36
CA PRO A 6 -19.59 -10.56 -5.44
C PRO A 6 -18.85 -9.97 -4.23
N SER A 7 -17.84 -10.69 -3.71
CA SER A 7 -17.10 -10.30 -2.51
C SER A 7 -15.62 -10.66 -2.60
N PHE A 8 -14.80 -9.96 -1.80
CA PHE A 8 -13.40 -10.32 -1.61
C PHE A 8 -13.25 -11.69 -0.92
N CYS A 9 -14.13 -12.04 0.02
CA CYS A 9 -14.18 -13.37 0.62
C CYS A 9 -14.27 -14.49 -0.43
N GLN A 10 -15.09 -14.29 -1.46
CA GLN A 10 -15.22 -15.26 -2.54
C GLN A 10 -13.95 -15.32 -3.40
N ILE A 11 -13.30 -14.18 -3.66
CA ILE A 11 -12.00 -14.15 -4.36
C ILE A 11 -10.97 -14.99 -3.59
N LEU A 12 -10.91 -14.84 -2.26
CA LEU A 12 -9.99 -15.60 -1.42
C LEU A 12 -10.27 -17.12 -1.46
N LYS A 13 -11.54 -17.52 -1.49
CA LYS A 13 -11.93 -18.94 -1.66
C LYS A 13 -11.50 -19.51 -3.02
N ASP A 14 -11.59 -18.67 -4.05
CA ASP A 14 -11.34 -19.05 -5.44
C ASP A 14 -9.86 -18.96 -5.87
N ILE A 15 -8.93 -18.67 -4.96
CA ILE A 15 -7.50 -18.44 -5.27
C ILE A 15 -6.90 -19.59 -6.11
N ASN A 16 -7.30 -20.84 -5.83
CA ASN A 16 -6.75 -22.02 -6.49
C ASN A 16 -7.33 -22.29 -7.89
N LEU A 17 -8.32 -21.51 -8.34
CA LEU A 17 -9.01 -21.73 -9.62
C LEU A 17 -8.32 -21.04 -10.82
N HIS A 18 -7.00 -20.87 -10.76
CA HIS A 18 -6.20 -20.20 -11.78
C HIS A 18 -6.69 -18.78 -12.16
N LYS A 19 -7.37 -18.09 -11.24
CA LYS A 19 -7.80 -16.70 -11.40
C LYS A 19 -6.67 -15.77 -10.96
N SER A 20 -6.15 -14.96 -11.87
CA SER A 20 -5.04 -14.03 -11.58
C SER A 20 -5.51 -12.62 -11.20
N LEU A 21 -6.73 -12.23 -11.57
CA LEU A 21 -7.28 -10.89 -11.34
C LEU A 21 -8.76 -10.96 -11.00
N GLY A 22 -9.15 -10.29 -9.92
CA GLY A 22 -10.52 -10.23 -9.43
C GLY A 22 -10.95 -8.79 -9.12
N LEU A 23 -12.21 -8.49 -9.39
CA LEU A 23 -12.86 -7.22 -9.05
C LEU A 23 -14.01 -7.52 -8.09
N PHE A 24 -14.21 -6.67 -7.07
CA PHE A 24 -15.34 -6.76 -6.16
C PHE A 24 -15.73 -5.35 -5.70
N LYS A 25 -16.93 -5.21 -5.09
CA LYS A 25 -17.38 -3.94 -4.52
C LYS A 25 -17.14 -3.91 -3.00
N PRO A 26 -16.26 -3.03 -2.49
CA PRO A 26 -16.10 -2.81 -1.06
C PRO A 26 -17.21 -1.92 -0.48
N SER A 27 -17.33 -1.93 0.84
CA SER A 27 -18.11 -0.99 1.67
C SER A 27 -17.30 -0.60 2.90
N ASP A 28 -17.65 0.51 3.56
CA ASP A 28 -16.98 1.01 4.77
C ASP A 28 -15.45 1.12 4.62
N ILE A 29 -14.99 1.78 3.55
CA ILE A 29 -13.55 1.94 3.27
C ILE A 29 -12.95 2.91 4.29
N GLN A 30 -11.87 2.49 4.93
CA GLN A 30 -11.08 3.26 5.86
C GLN A 30 -9.60 3.19 5.47
N PHE A 31 -8.91 4.31 5.59
CA PHE A 31 -7.47 4.39 5.38
C PHE A 31 -6.76 4.50 6.72
N PHE A 32 -5.62 3.83 6.87
CA PHE A 32 -4.75 4.06 8.02
C PHE A 32 -3.29 3.73 7.68
N TYR A 33 -2.37 4.20 8.53
CA TYR A 33 -0.95 3.93 8.41
C TYR A 33 -0.37 3.34 9.70
N LYS A 34 0.71 2.56 9.56
CA LYS A 34 1.49 2.03 10.68
C LYS A 34 2.95 2.41 10.51
N LYS A 35 3.62 2.76 11.61
CA LYS A 35 5.07 2.95 11.60
C LYS A 35 5.75 1.64 11.23
N ARG A 36 6.67 1.71 10.27
CA ARG A 36 7.50 0.60 9.83
C ARG A 36 8.90 0.76 10.38
N ALA A 37 9.47 -0.36 10.86
CA ALA A 37 10.88 -0.40 11.23
C ALA A 37 11.76 -0.21 10.00
N LEU A 38 12.62 0.82 10.05
CA LEU A 38 13.64 1.01 9.04
C LEU A 38 14.75 -0.04 9.22
N PRO A 39 15.29 -0.60 8.11
CA PRO A 39 16.35 -1.58 8.18
C PRO A 39 17.64 -0.95 8.71
N LYS A 40 18.24 -1.64 9.67
CA LYS A 40 19.41 -1.16 10.39
C LYS A 40 20.69 -1.86 9.93
N THR A 41 20.57 -3.13 9.54
CA THR A 41 21.73 -3.95 9.19
C THR A 41 22.08 -3.84 7.70
N PRO A 42 23.36 -4.05 7.31
CA PRO A 42 23.76 -4.03 5.90
C PRO A 42 22.97 -5.02 5.03
N LYS A 43 22.70 -6.23 5.54
CA LYS A 43 21.87 -7.23 4.85
C LYS A 43 20.46 -6.73 4.53
N GLN A 44 19.86 -5.97 5.44
CA GLN A 44 18.53 -5.41 5.22
C GLN A 44 18.55 -4.16 4.32
N LYS A 45 19.71 -3.49 4.20
CA LYS A 45 19.90 -2.33 3.31
C LYS A 45 20.25 -2.72 1.88
N ALA A 46 20.86 -3.89 1.67
CA ALA A 46 21.28 -4.39 0.37
C ALA A 46 20.19 -4.35 -0.74
N PRO A 47 18.91 -4.67 -0.48
CA PRO A 47 17.87 -4.57 -1.52
C PRO A 47 17.62 -3.15 -2.03
N TYR A 48 18.01 -2.13 -1.25
CA TYR A 48 17.85 -0.72 -1.59
C TYR A 48 19.10 -0.13 -2.24
N GLU A 49 20.18 -0.91 -2.31
CA GLU A 49 21.39 -0.58 -3.04
C GLU A 49 21.20 -1.01 -4.50
N GLN A 50 20.91 -0.03 -5.36
CA GLN A 50 20.80 -0.30 -6.78
C GLN A 50 22.19 -0.32 -7.42
N TYR A 51 22.61 -1.49 -7.89
CA TYR A 51 23.79 -1.62 -8.73
C TYR A 51 23.45 -1.22 -10.17
N ARG A 52 24.35 -0.48 -10.81
CA ARG A 52 24.32 -0.28 -12.26
C ARG A 52 25.06 -1.43 -12.93
N LEU A 53 24.77 -1.64 -14.22
CA LEU A 53 25.53 -2.56 -15.05
C LEU A 53 27.03 -2.20 -15.13
N PHE A 54 27.38 -0.94 -14.87
CA PHE A 54 28.75 -0.42 -14.78
C PHE A 54 28.97 0.21 -13.40
N ASP A 55 30.20 0.13 -12.86
CA ASP A 55 30.60 0.26 -11.43
C ASP A 55 30.21 1.52 -10.63
N LYS A 56 29.41 2.44 -11.18
CA LYS A 56 28.95 3.62 -10.43
C LYS A 56 27.80 3.26 -9.50
N ARG A 57 28.05 3.30 -8.18
CA ARG A 57 27.03 3.16 -7.13
C ARG A 57 26.02 4.31 -7.20
N ILE A 58 24.73 3.99 -7.19
CA ILE A 58 23.64 4.98 -7.07
C ILE A 58 23.38 5.26 -5.59
N LYS A 59 22.89 6.47 -5.27
CA LYS A 59 22.35 6.74 -3.93
C LYS A 59 21.25 5.71 -3.60
N PRO A 60 21.33 5.02 -2.44
CA PRO A 60 20.30 4.08 -2.03
C PRO A 60 18.92 4.74 -1.97
N LEU A 61 17.89 3.96 -2.30
CA LEU A 61 16.51 4.44 -2.26
C LEU A 61 16.13 4.83 -0.82
N GLU A 62 15.63 6.05 -0.63
CA GLU A 62 15.15 6.51 0.67
C GLU A 62 13.95 5.67 1.10
N GLN A 63 14.03 5.11 2.31
CA GLN A 63 12.98 4.28 2.85
C GLN A 63 11.97 5.09 3.65
N ILE A 64 10.71 4.69 3.52
CA ILE A 64 9.61 5.38 4.16
C ILE A 64 9.30 4.68 5.48
N PRO A 65 9.20 5.44 6.59
CA PRO A 65 8.98 4.87 7.91
C PRO A 65 7.51 4.49 8.16
N PHE A 66 6.71 4.32 7.11
CA PHE A 66 5.28 4.04 7.19
C PHE A 66 4.87 2.99 6.17
N ASP A 67 3.97 2.10 6.59
CA ASP A 67 3.18 1.25 5.72
C ASP A 67 1.73 1.76 5.73
N PHE A 68 1.10 1.80 4.56
CA PHE A 68 -0.26 2.30 4.37
C PHE A 68 -1.22 1.15 4.06
N TYR A 69 -2.46 1.29 4.50
CA TYR A 69 -3.45 0.22 4.45
C TYR A 69 -4.84 0.75 4.15
N TYR A 70 -5.64 -0.10 3.49
CA TYR A 70 -7.08 0.01 3.46
C TYR A 70 -7.72 -1.06 4.33
N THR A 71 -8.72 -0.66 5.11
CA THR A 71 -9.69 -1.55 5.73
C THR A 71 -11.04 -1.39 5.05
N PHE A 72 -11.74 -2.49 4.78
CA PHE A 72 -13.05 -2.47 4.13
C PHE A 72 -13.84 -3.73 4.44
N LYS A 73 -15.16 -3.68 4.25
CA LYS A 73 -16.04 -4.84 4.23
C LYS A 73 -16.48 -5.16 2.80
N CYS A 74 -17.01 -6.36 2.59
CA CYS A 74 -17.60 -6.74 1.31
C CYS A 74 -19.05 -6.27 1.24
N PHE A 75 -19.40 -5.46 0.25
CA PHE A 75 -20.76 -4.92 0.11
C PHE A 75 -21.85 -6.01 0.06
N SER A 76 -21.58 -7.12 -0.64
CA SER A 76 -22.54 -8.22 -0.83
C SER A 76 -22.49 -9.31 0.25
N HIS A 77 -21.71 -9.13 1.32
CA HIS A 77 -21.51 -10.17 2.34
C HIS A 77 -21.58 -9.57 3.76
N PRO A 78 -22.78 -9.51 4.37
CA PRO A 78 -23.00 -8.88 5.66
C PRO A 78 -22.15 -9.44 6.81
N ASP A 79 -21.89 -10.76 6.79
CA ASP A 79 -21.08 -11.45 7.81
C ASP A 79 -19.57 -11.34 7.57
N CYS A 80 -19.14 -10.46 6.66
CA CYS A 80 -17.72 -10.23 6.38
C CYS A 80 -17.01 -9.65 7.62
N PRO A 81 -15.95 -10.31 8.14
CA PRO A 81 -15.24 -9.87 9.35
C PRO A 81 -14.35 -8.62 9.15
N SER A 82 -14.54 -7.88 8.06
CA SER A 82 -13.63 -6.85 7.54
C SER A 82 -12.31 -7.42 7.01
N HIS A 83 -11.72 -6.72 6.05
CA HIS A 83 -10.46 -7.05 5.40
C HIS A 83 -9.50 -5.90 5.52
N THR A 84 -8.20 -6.21 5.62
CA THR A 84 -7.14 -5.21 5.67
C THR A 84 -6.09 -5.56 4.62
N LEU A 85 -5.85 -4.65 3.68
CA LEU A 85 -4.86 -4.81 2.63
C LEU A 85 -3.83 -3.70 2.70
N LYS A 86 -2.56 -4.07 2.55
CA LYS A 86 -1.47 -3.11 2.44
C LYS A 86 -1.46 -2.50 1.05
N ILE A 87 -1.27 -1.19 0.98
CA ILE A 87 -1.07 -0.47 -0.28
C ILE A 87 0.40 -0.65 -0.68
N HIS A 88 0.61 -1.30 -1.82
CA HIS A 88 1.93 -1.52 -2.42
C HIS A 88 2.25 -0.55 -3.55
N ASP A 89 1.32 0.35 -3.87
CA ASP A 89 1.48 1.35 -4.90
C ASP A 89 2.72 2.24 -4.63
N TRP A 90 3.50 2.49 -5.67
CA TRP A 90 4.66 3.36 -5.56
C TRP A 90 4.23 4.83 -5.42
N GLU A 91 3.05 5.21 -5.91
CA GLU A 91 2.59 6.60 -5.94
C GLU A 91 2.44 7.21 -4.54
N ILE A 92 1.97 6.42 -3.57
CA ILE A 92 1.83 6.87 -2.17
C ILE A 92 3.20 7.05 -1.52
N THR A 93 4.14 6.18 -1.87
CA THR A 93 5.50 6.27 -1.38
C THR A 93 6.24 7.47 -1.94
N GLU A 94 6.08 7.77 -3.22
CA GLU A 94 6.72 8.93 -3.83
C GLU A 94 6.06 10.24 -3.39
N SER A 95 4.73 10.26 -3.24
CA SER A 95 4.02 11.42 -2.70
C SER A 95 4.48 11.74 -1.28
N TYR A 96 4.70 10.73 -0.43
CA TYR A 96 5.29 10.95 0.90
C TYR A 96 6.67 11.64 0.82
N ARG A 97 7.56 11.21 -0.09
CA ARG A 97 8.90 11.79 -0.23
C ARG A 97 8.87 13.23 -0.71
N ASP A 98 8.04 13.53 -1.70
CA ASP A 98 7.89 14.87 -2.23
C ASP A 98 7.27 15.80 -1.17
N TRP A 99 6.16 15.38 -0.60
CA TRP A 99 5.37 16.20 0.31
C TRP A 99 6.02 16.40 1.67
N ARG A 100 6.89 15.49 2.12
CA ARG A 100 7.72 15.68 3.32
C ARG A 100 8.59 16.95 3.24
N ARG A 101 8.96 17.39 2.04
CA ARG A 101 9.71 18.65 1.86
C ARG A 101 8.81 19.88 1.96
N ARG A 102 7.52 19.72 1.65
CA ARG A 102 6.50 20.78 1.63
C ARG A 102 5.85 20.96 3.00
N TYR A 103 5.44 19.87 3.63
CA TYR A 103 4.81 19.85 4.95
C TYR A 103 5.85 19.46 5.99
N LYS A 104 6.30 20.44 6.78
CA LYS A 104 7.31 20.23 7.83
C LYS A 104 6.77 19.41 9.01
N ASP A 105 5.47 19.51 9.27
CA ASP A 105 4.79 18.70 10.27
C ASP A 105 4.36 17.35 9.69
N GLN A 106 4.71 16.28 10.40
CA GLN A 106 4.47 14.91 9.94
C GLN A 106 2.99 14.53 10.03
N ASN A 107 2.25 15.05 11.01
CA ASN A 107 0.82 14.74 11.15
C ASN A 107 0.04 15.38 10.01
N THR A 108 0.34 16.64 9.69
CA THR A 108 -0.23 17.36 8.55
C THR A 108 0.09 16.64 7.23
N LEU A 109 1.32 16.17 7.05
CA LEU A 109 1.72 15.37 5.88
C LEU A 109 0.86 14.11 5.73
N LEU A 110 0.73 13.33 6.81
CA LEU A 110 0.01 12.05 6.78
C LEU A 110 -1.49 12.25 6.59
N GLN A 111 -2.06 13.31 7.18
CA GLN A 111 -3.44 13.72 6.93
C GLN A 111 -3.66 14.07 5.46
N LYS A 112 -2.76 14.83 4.83
CA LYS A 112 -2.88 15.17 3.40
C LYS A 112 -2.80 13.92 2.51
N ILE A 113 -1.99 12.94 2.89
CA ILE A 113 -1.93 11.65 2.20
C ILE A 113 -3.25 10.90 2.39
N GLU A 114 -3.80 10.84 3.59
CA GLU A 114 -5.09 10.20 3.83
C GLU A 114 -6.21 10.85 3.00
N GLU A 115 -6.31 12.18 3.01
CA GLU A 115 -7.28 12.94 2.21
C GLU A 115 -7.18 12.58 0.73
N LYS A 116 -5.98 12.63 0.14
CA LYS A 116 -5.79 12.34 -1.29
C LYS A 116 -6.20 10.90 -1.66
N TRP A 117 -5.92 9.91 -0.81
CA TRP A 117 -6.24 8.51 -1.13
C TRP A 117 -7.69 8.12 -0.83
N LEU A 118 -8.39 8.87 0.02
CA LEU A 118 -9.83 8.70 0.25
C LEU A 118 -10.70 9.49 -0.74
N GLU A 119 -10.26 10.65 -1.22
CA GLU A 119 -11.02 11.44 -2.22
C GLU A 119 -11.08 10.77 -3.61
N ILE A 120 -10.16 9.84 -3.89
CA ILE A 120 -10.12 9.09 -5.16
C ILE A 120 -11.05 7.86 -5.12
N ALA A 121 -11.57 7.48 -3.94
CA ALA A 121 -12.33 6.24 -3.71
C ALA A 121 -13.85 6.40 -3.92
#